data_AF-A0A937WJ50-F1
#
_entry.id   AF-A0A937WJ50-F1
#
_cell.length_a   1.000
_cell.length_b   1.000
_cell.length_c   1.000
_cell.angle_alpha   90.00
_cell.angle_beta   90.00
_cell.angle_gamma   90.00
#
_symmetry.space_group_name_H-M   'P 1'
#
loop_
_entity.id
_entity.type
_entity.pdbx_description
1 polymer ?
#
loop_
_entity_poly.entity_id
_entity_poly.type
_entity_poly.pdbx_seq_one_letter_code
_entity_poly.pdbx_strand_id
1 'polypeptide(L)'
;MKKQLLPKVMIITTGLFFVMLSLVQIGNAEATEEGSLYICSFPVTVKINGDFSDWPANIVWQKVTYDMGWDIPDNDEDASFEFACVADNDYLYVGAKIRDDRKITGEDIDNEVYMDDSIEIYIDGDNSKAKEYEPDVSQITIGRYNAGKDPTKPMLNSWTGMNGFGKPASQAGIIAAVVDLDCVWAVEVAIPLNAFGLKLEDGKMVGFNIKLNDDDDGGDRDHTLGWSKIERKGDDSAYKDPSVFGELKFTLKKEEKTVMEEGKKLVINVDRYRVTEVIFEGVRVIMSYRGEKYSPEYIQGVSGAAFRISGICPCAPTCSWMMNPYDLPKLLGYETDCVFLNQEGIDKKAVLNDIIAQVKEEIRAGRPVLVWNAFTTAEWDVVCGFDDEKKQFVGRGSYKGLDGYAVADENRTAEWIPSWPSAIFIKDKVDEFNAQEAEIASLKEAVKHAHTIKEIPADGKWVRLEGLQCYDRWVNDFQSKPDKKRELGDSYCLAVYRTTHRAASGFMKELIPKYPEAKESLEKASEYFVAEANALDQCDSLIGYNTPEGPDADRNAKTAKLLKQARDNYANAINEIEEALKKIEGESSPASQR
;
A
#
# COMPACT_ATOMS: atom_id res chain seq x y z
N MET A 1 -37.29 -22.30 -52.44
CA MET A 1 -37.30 -21.44 -51.24
C MET A 1 -36.39 -22.02 -50.17
N LYS A 2 -35.13 -21.57 -50.12
CA LYS A 2 -34.19 -21.78 -49.02
C LYS A 2 -33.33 -20.52 -48.94
N LYS A 3 -33.49 -19.70 -47.89
CA LYS A 3 -32.54 -18.65 -47.51
C LYS A 3 -31.71 -19.20 -46.37
N GLN A 4 -30.42 -19.47 -46.62
CA GLN A 4 -29.41 -19.70 -45.59
C GLN A 4 -28.96 -18.33 -45.07
N LEU A 5 -29.11 -18.10 -43.77
CA LEU A 5 -28.47 -17.03 -43.02
C LEU A 5 -27.33 -17.68 -42.23
N LEU A 6 -26.10 -17.22 -42.52
CA LEU A 6 -24.89 -17.53 -41.75
C LEU A 6 -24.93 -16.82 -40.38
N PRO A 7 -24.34 -17.39 -39.32
CA PRO A 7 -24.32 -16.79 -37.99
C PRO A 7 -23.25 -15.69 -37.92
N LYS A 8 -23.60 -14.54 -37.33
CA LYS A 8 -22.66 -13.48 -36.96
C LYS A 8 -21.77 -13.97 -35.83
N VAL A 9 -20.47 -14.01 -36.09
CA VAL A 9 -19.41 -14.15 -35.08
C VAL A 9 -19.42 -12.89 -34.21
N MET A 10 -19.62 -13.09 -32.92
CA MET A 10 -19.52 -12.06 -31.88
C MET A 10 -18.03 -11.85 -31.58
N ILE A 11 -17.47 -10.77 -32.13
CA ILE A 11 -16.12 -10.30 -31.79
C ILE A 11 -16.20 -9.71 -30.38
N ILE A 12 -15.63 -10.41 -29.41
CA ILE A 12 -15.34 -9.88 -28.08
C ILE A 12 -14.10 -9.00 -28.24
N THR A 13 -14.29 -7.69 -28.35
CA THR A 13 -13.20 -6.72 -28.19
C THR A 13 -12.91 -6.57 -26.70
N THR A 14 -11.92 -7.30 -26.21
CA THR A 14 -11.28 -7.06 -24.92
C THR A 14 -10.57 -5.72 -25.01
N GLY A 15 -11.10 -4.69 -24.34
CA GLY A 15 -10.45 -3.39 -24.22
C GLY A 15 -9.22 -3.50 -23.31
N LEU A 16 -8.07 -3.81 -23.91
CA LEU A 16 -6.77 -3.68 -23.27
C LEU A 16 -6.40 -2.19 -23.29
N PHE A 17 -6.50 -1.53 -22.13
CA PHE A 17 -6.00 -0.18 -21.94
C PHE A 17 -4.46 -0.25 -21.97
N PHE A 18 -3.85 0.02 -23.12
CA PHE A 18 -2.43 0.32 -23.20
C PHE A 18 -2.23 1.72 -22.58
N VAL A 19 -1.73 1.77 -21.36
CA VAL A 19 -1.19 3.01 -20.80
C VAL A 19 0.12 3.26 -21.53
N MET A 20 0.08 4.07 -22.59
CA MET A 20 1.29 4.75 -23.04
C MET A 20 1.67 5.75 -21.95
N LEU A 21 2.76 5.49 -21.24
CA LEU A 21 3.46 6.53 -20.48
C LEU A 21 3.97 7.56 -21.49
N SER A 22 3.18 8.59 -21.76
CA SER A 22 3.72 9.84 -22.26
C SER A 22 4.45 10.51 -21.10
N LEU A 23 5.76 10.72 -21.25
CA LEU A 23 6.60 11.52 -20.37
C LEU A 23 5.91 12.87 -20.09
N VAL A 24 5.25 12.97 -18.93
CA VAL A 24 4.88 14.25 -18.35
C VAL A 24 6.14 14.79 -17.72
N GLN A 25 6.62 15.89 -18.28
CA GLN A 25 7.76 16.63 -17.76
C GLN A 25 7.31 17.33 -16.47
N ILE A 26 7.51 16.66 -15.33
CA ILE A 26 7.26 17.22 -14.00
C ILE A 26 8.44 18.14 -13.65
N GLY A 27 8.10 19.33 -13.13
CA GLY A 27 9.00 20.48 -12.98
C GLY A 27 10.34 20.20 -12.29
N ASN A 28 11.38 20.86 -12.81
CA ASN A 28 12.75 21.00 -12.26
C ASN A 28 13.19 19.87 -11.31
N ALA A 29 13.16 18.63 -11.76
CA ALA A 29 13.99 17.60 -11.14
C ALA A 29 15.45 17.97 -11.46
N GLU A 30 16.26 18.20 -10.42
CA GLU A 30 17.70 18.31 -10.59
C GLU A 30 18.21 17.06 -11.30
N ALA A 31 18.98 17.27 -12.37
CA ALA A 31 19.57 16.17 -13.13
C ALA A 31 20.93 15.81 -12.54
N THR A 32 21.34 14.56 -12.71
CA THR A 32 22.73 14.16 -12.50
C THR A 32 23.66 15.01 -13.38
N GLU A 33 24.79 15.42 -12.84
CA GLU A 33 25.86 16.07 -13.60
C GLU A 33 27.06 15.12 -13.70
N GLU A 34 27.48 14.84 -14.93
CA GLU A 34 28.51 13.84 -15.22
C GLU A 34 29.86 14.23 -14.60
N GLY A 35 30.27 13.44 -13.61
CA GLY A 35 31.53 13.59 -12.88
C GLY A 35 31.52 14.66 -11.78
N SER A 36 30.36 15.20 -11.41
CA SER A 36 30.24 16.16 -10.30
C SER A 36 29.07 15.88 -9.35
N LEU A 37 27.90 15.43 -9.85
CA LEU A 37 26.70 15.21 -9.02
C LEU A 37 25.92 13.96 -9.46
N TYR A 38 25.67 13.06 -8.53
CA TYR A 38 24.74 11.93 -8.69
C TYR A 38 23.46 12.12 -7.85
N ILE A 39 22.29 11.90 -8.45
CA ILE A 39 20.98 11.98 -7.77
C ILE A 39 20.55 10.56 -7.37
N CYS A 40 20.62 10.25 -6.08
CA CYS A 40 20.29 8.96 -5.50
C CYS A 40 18.85 8.95 -4.98
N SER A 41 17.97 8.17 -5.61
CA SER A 41 16.55 8.10 -5.21
C SER A 41 16.32 7.18 -4.01
N PHE A 42 15.49 7.59 -3.05
CA PHE A 42 15.07 6.78 -1.90
C PHE A 42 13.59 6.99 -1.51
N PRO A 43 12.90 6.03 -0.86
CA PRO A 43 13.35 4.67 -0.53
C PRO A 43 13.20 3.73 -1.73
N VAL A 44 14.29 3.04 -2.06
CA VAL A 44 14.39 2.02 -3.10
C VAL A 44 15.32 0.93 -2.58
N THR A 45 14.78 -0.28 -2.45
CA THR A 45 15.52 -1.47 -2.03
C THR A 45 15.78 -2.35 -3.24
N VAL A 46 17.04 -2.78 -3.44
CA VAL A 46 17.44 -3.75 -4.45
C VAL A 46 18.07 -4.98 -3.78
N LYS A 47 18.04 -6.12 -4.46
CA LYS A 47 18.65 -7.37 -4.01
C LYS A 47 20.11 -7.38 -4.44
N ILE A 48 21.00 -7.83 -3.57
CA ILE A 48 22.41 -8.01 -3.89
C ILE A 48 22.64 -9.42 -4.40
N ASN A 49 22.59 -9.60 -5.73
CA ASN A 49 22.73 -10.91 -6.37
C ASN A 49 23.51 -10.89 -7.71
N GLY A 50 24.01 -9.72 -8.12
CA GLY A 50 24.70 -9.47 -9.38
C GLY A 50 23.77 -9.38 -10.60
N ASP A 51 22.46 -9.19 -10.40
CA ASP A 51 21.46 -9.04 -11.45
C ASP A 51 20.69 -7.73 -11.30
N PHE A 52 20.89 -6.80 -12.24
CA PHE A 52 20.29 -5.47 -12.19
C PHE A 52 18.79 -5.42 -12.55
N SER A 53 18.10 -6.56 -12.68
CA SER A 53 16.70 -6.61 -13.14
C SER A 53 15.67 -5.97 -12.19
N ASP A 54 16.00 -5.82 -10.92
CA ASP A 54 15.16 -5.18 -9.90
C ASP A 54 15.50 -3.70 -9.66
N TRP A 55 16.51 -3.16 -10.36
CA TRP A 55 16.80 -1.73 -10.34
C TRP A 55 15.70 -0.93 -11.06
N PRO A 56 15.42 0.32 -10.65
CA PRO A 56 14.41 1.14 -11.29
C PRO A 56 14.67 1.30 -12.80
N ALA A 57 13.65 1.06 -13.64
CA ALA A 57 13.80 1.13 -15.10
C ALA A 57 14.23 2.50 -15.63
N ASN A 58 14.02 3.57 -14.86
CA ASN A 58 14.39 4.95 -15.17
C ASN A 58 15.64 5.42 -14.43
N ILE A 59 16.43 4.51 -13.84
CA ILE A 59 17.69 4.85 -13.17
C ILE A 59 18.71 5.40 -14.17
N VAL A 60 19.50 6.39 -13.75
CA VAL A 60 20.56 6.97 -14.57
C VAL A 60 21.86 6.23 -14.29
N TRP A 61 22.36 5.51 -15.30
CA TRP A 61 23.71 4.93 -15.27
C TRP A 61 24.71 6.00 -15.74
N GLN A 62 25.67 6.33 -14.89
CA GLN A 62 26.77 7.25 -15.21
C GLN A 62 27.94 6.44 -15.78
N LYS A 63 28.40 6.81 -16.97
CA LYS A 63 29.51 6.15 -17.64
C LYS A 63 30.83 6.83 -17.28
N VAL A 64 31.85 6.02 -17.01
CA VAL A 64 33.25 6.41 -16.86
C VAL A 64 34.02 5.74 -17.99
N THR A 65 34.56 6.57 -18.88
CA THR A 65 35.30 6.14 -20.07
C THR A 65 36.78 5.99 -19.77
N TYR A 66 37.49 5.28 -20.65
CA TYR A 66 38.93 5.01 -20.55
C TYR A 66 39.79 6.27 -20.30
N ASP A 67 39.33 7.44 -20.73
CA ASP A 67 40.09 8.68 -20.65
C ASP A 67 39.95 9.46 -19.32
N MET A 68 39.23 8.89 -18.34
CA MET A 68 38.87 9.48 -17.04
C MET A 68 39.70 8.94 -15.86
N GLY A 69 41.03 8.87 -15.99
CA GLY A 69 41.86 8.35 -14.90
C GLY A 69 43.38 8.53 -15.02
N TRP A 70 44.13 7.67 -14.35
CA TRP A 70 45.61 7.65 -14.32
C TRP A 70 46.13 6.40 -15.03
N ASP A 71 47.21 6.59 -15.81
CA ASP A 71 47.73 5.68 -16.84
C ASP A 71 46.61 5.09 -17.71
N ILE A 72 46.38 5.76 -18.84
CA ILE A 72 45.15 5.67 -19.64
C ILE A 72 45.13 4.37 -20.45
N PRO A 73 44.09 3.54 -20.31
CA PRO A 73 43.86 2.38 -21.18
C PRO A 73 43.80 2.77 -22.66
N ASP A 74 43.99 1.83 -23.58
CA ASP A 74 43.97 2.12 -25.02
C ASP A 74 42.59 2.60 -25.50
N ASN A 75 41.50 2.07 -24.92
CA ASN A 75 40.12 2.41 -25.26
C ASN A 75 39.10 1.85 -24.22
N ASP A 76 37.80 2.09 -24.43
CA ASP A 76 36.72 1.62 -23.52
C ASP A 76 36.58 0.08 -23.45
N GLU A 77 37.12 -0.66 -24.42
CA GLU A 77 37.11 -2.14 -24.38
C GLU A 77 38.19 -2.69 -23.44
N ASP A 78 39.30 -1.96 -23.30
CA ASP A 78 40.43 -2.24 -22.40
C ASP A 78 39.94 -2.05 -20.97
N ALA A 79 39.54 -0.82 -20.58
CA ALA A 79 38.81 -0.59 -19.34
C ALA A 79 37.76 0.53 -19.45
N SER A 80 36.55 0.25 -18.97
CA SER A 80 35.51 1.25 -18.74
C SER A 80 34.44 0.73 -17.77
N PHE A 81 33.64 1.62 -17.16
CA PHE A 81 32.51 1.15 -16.36
C PHE A 81 31.31 2.11 -16.36
N GLU A 82 30.15 1.57 -16.03
CA GLU A 82 28.95 2.35 -15.71
C GLU A 82 28.53 2.07 -14.28
N PHE A 83 28.03 3.08 -13.55
CA PHE A 83 27.49 2.86 -12.22
C PHE A 83 26.14 3.57 -11.99
N ALA A 84 25.39 3.06 -11.02
CA ALA A 84 24.17 3.67 -10.53
C ALA A 84 24.05 3.50 -9.00
N CYS A 85 23.40 4.45 -8.35
CA CYS A 85 23.11 4.42 -6.92
C CYS A 85 21.61 4.60 -6.64
N VAL A 86 21.09 3.83 -5.68
CA VAL A 86 19.78 3.99 -5.05
C VAL A 86 19.91 3.75 -3.54
N ALA A 87 18.93 4.14 -2.73
CA ALA A 87 19.03 3.90 -1.29
C ALA A 87 17.67 3.61 -0.64
N ASP A 88 17.69 2.90 0.47
CA ASP A 88 16.57 2.84 1.41
C ASP A 88 17.00 3.38 2.80
N ASN A 89 16.18 3.17 3.83
CA ASN A 89 16.48 3.71 5.15
C ASN A 89 17.70 3.04 5.82
N ASP A 90 18.13 1.88 5.34
CA ASP A 90 19.17 1.07 5.96
C ASP A 90 20.46 1.09 5.14
N TYR A 91 20.37 1.06 3.80
CA TYR A 91 21.53 0.92 2.90
C TYR A 91 21.57 1.96 1.77
N LEU A 92 22.79 2.37 1.41
CA LEU A 92 23.12 2.87 0.08
C LEU A 92 23.47 1.67 -0.81
N TYR A 93 22.79 1.55 -1.94
CA TYR A 93 23.04 0.53 -2.95
C TYR A 93 23.85 1.12 -4.10
N VAL A 94 24.95 0.46 -4.48
CA VAL A 94 25.80 0.83 -5.62
C VAL A 94 25.90 -0.36 -6.56
N GLY A 95 25.56 -0.14 -7.82
CA GLY A 95 25.69 -1.12 -8.89
C GLY A 95 26.72 -0.63 -9.91
N ALA A 96 27.61 -1.51 -10.36
CA ALA A 96 28.62 -1.21 -11.38
C ALA A 96 28.66 -2.29 -12.46
N LYS A 97 28.74 -1.87 -13.73
CA LYS A 97 28.93 -2.71 -14.91
C LYS A 97 30.30 -2.36 -15.49
N ILE A 98 31.22 -3.31 -15.48
CA ILE A 98 32.62 -3.09 -15.86
C ILE A 98 32.89 -3.80 -17.19
N ARG A 99 33.58 -3.11 -18.08
CA ARG A 99 34.20 -3.65 -19.29
C ARG A 99 35.70 -3.70 -19.06
N ASP A 100 36.28 -4.85 -19.39
CA ASP A 100 37.65 -5.22 -19.05
C ASP A 100 38.08 -6.32 -20.04
N ASP A 101 39.14 -6.10 -20.82
CA ASP A 101 39.60 -7.04 -21.85
C ASP A 101 40.54 -8.13 -21.30
N ARG A 102 41.22 -7.90 -20.16
CA ARG A 102 41.97 -8.92 -19.44
C ARG A 102 41.77 -8.85 -17.93
N LYS A 103 40.93 -9.77 -17.49
CA LYS A 103 40.55 -9.79 -16.08
C LYS A 103 41.54 -10.58 -15.20
N ILE A 104 42.42 -9.92 -14.46
CA ILE A 104 43.36 -10.53 -13.50
C ILE A 104 42.83 -10.48 -12.04
N THR A 105 43.02 -11.57 -11.29
CA THR A 105 42.62 -11.59 -9.88
C THR A 105 43.31 -12.68 -9.06
N GLY A 106 43.45 -12.43 -7.77
CA GLY A 106 43.90 -13.39 -6.77
C GLY A 106 45.40 -13.37 -6.56
N GLU A 107 46.10 -12.36 -7.08
CA GLU A 107 47.52 -12.15 -6.85
C GLU A 107 47.70 -11.38 -5.54
N ASP A 108 46.89 -10.34 -5.32
CA ASP A 108 46.88 -9.52 -4.12
C ASP A 108 45.52 -9.57 -3.38
N ILE A 109 45.44 -10.44 -2.38
CA ILE A 109 44.20 -10.73 -1.63
C ILE A 109 44.13 -10.15 -0.21
N ASP A 110 45.21 -9.53 0.27
CA ASP A 110 45.31 -8.80 1.55
C ASP A 110 45.25 -7.29 1.29
N ASN A 111 45.96 -6.38 1.98
CA ASN A 111 45.79 -4.92 1.88
C ASN A 111 46.08 -4.28 0.50
N GLU A 112 46.45 -5.07 -0.50
CA GLU A 112 46.88 -4.65 -1.83
C GLU A 112 45.87 -5.03 -2.92
N VAL A 113 44.61 -5.34 -2.58
CA VAL A 113 43.53 -5.64 -3.57
C VAL A 113 43.39 -4.60 -4.68
N TYR A 114 43.78 -3.36 -4.43
CA TYR A 114 43.77 -2.32 -5.45
C TYR A 114 44.80 -2.57 -6.57
N MET A 115 45.72 -3.51 -6.41
CA MET A 115 46.65 -3.96 -7.45
C MET A 115 45.98 -4.88 -8.46
N ASP A 116 44.97 -5.65 -8.05
CA ASP A 116 44.14 -6.51 -8.91
C ASP A 116 42.89 -5.73 -9.42
N ASP A 117 42.19 -6.31 -10.41
CA ASP A 117 40.85 -5.88 -10.84
C ASP A 117 39.91 -5.66 -9.64
N SER A 118 39.54 -4.41 -9.42
CA SER A 118 38.73 -4.03 -8.28
C SER A 118 37.99 -2.73 -8.50
N ILE A 119 36.86 -2.57 -7.82
CA ILE A 119 36.22 -1.25 -7.70
C ILE A 119 36.46 -0.66 -6.32
N GLU A 120 36.49 0.67 -6.26
CA GLU A 120 36.62 1.42 -5.02
C GLU A 120 35.50 2.43 -4.89
N ILE A 121 34.78 2.39 -3.77
CA ILE A 121 33.70 3.32 -3.46
C ILE A 121 34.16 4.23 -2.33
N TYR A 122 34.08 5.53 -2.58
CA TYR A 122 34.51 6.58 -1.67
C TYR A 122 33.29 7.36 -1.17
N ILE A 123 33.20 7.55 0.15
CA ILE A 123 32.12 8.29 0.80
C ILE A 123 32.73 9.28 1.80
N ASP A 124 32.30 10.54 1.74
CA ASP A 124 32.52 11.58 2.74
C ASP A 124 31.14 11.97 3.31
N GLY A 125 30.82 11.49 4.51
CA GLY A 125 29.46 11.44 5.04
C GLY A 125 28.86 12.82 5.37
N ASP A 126 29.67 13.76 5.84
CA ASP A 126 29.24 15.13 6.07
C ASP A 126 29.49 16.07 4.88
N ASN A 127 30.22 15.58 3.87
CA ASN A 127 30.61 16.31 2.66
C ASN A 127 31.54 17.50 2.98
N SER A 128 32.42 17.37 3.98
CA SER A 128 33.35 18.43 4.40
C SER A 128 34.33 18.81 3.30
N LYS A 129 34.60 17.90 2.34
CA LYS A 129 35.67 18.05 1.33
C LYS A 129 37.03 18.32 1.99
N ALA A 130 37.29 17.71 3.14
CA ALA A 130 38.59 17.76 3.79
C ALA A 130 39.68 17.22 2.86
N LYS A 131 40.93 17.64 3.08
CA LYS A 131 42.10 17.18 2.29
C LYS A 131 42.76 15.93 2.85
N GLU A 132 42.21 15.40 3.92
CA GLU A 132 42.69 14.22 4.64
C GLU A 132 41.46 13.42 5.08
N TYR A 133 41.63 12.11 5.29
CA TYR A 133 40.53 11.25 5.74
C TYR A 133 40.15 11.57 7.18
N GLU A 134 38.90 12.01 7.36
CA GLU A 134 38.24 12.19 8.64
C GLU A 134 37.41 10.94 9.00
N PRO A 135 36.92 10.79 10.25
CA PRO A 135 36.27 9.56 10.66
C PRO A 135 35.03 9.15 9.86
N ASP A 136 34.32 10.09 9.25
CA ASP A 136 33.15 9.87 8.39
C ASP A 136 33.51 9.71 6.90
N VAL A 137 34.82 9.68 6.59
CA VAL A 137 35.35 9.39 5.26
C VAL A 137 35.71 7.92 5.17
N SER A 138 35.35 7.27 4.07
CA SER A 138 35.58 5.84 3.87
C SER A 138 35.90 5.49 2.43
N GLN A 139 36.83 4.54 2.27
CA GLN A 139 37.12 3.83 1.03
C GLN A 139 36.73 2.36 1.21
N ILE A 140 35.95 1.83 0.27
CA ILE A 140 35.51 0.44 0.24
C ILE A 140 36.00 -0.16 -1.07
N THR A 141 36.96 -1.08 -0.99
CA THR A 141 37.56 -1.76 -2.14
C THR A 141 36.99 -3.18 -2.25
N ILE A 142 36.47 -3.51 -3.42
CA ILE A 142 35.85 -4.80 -3.73
C ILE A 142 36.56 -5.39 -4.95
N GLY A 143 37.37 -6.42 -4.72
CA GLY A 143 38.07 -7.11 -5.80
C GLY A 143 37.19 -8.11 -6.55
N ARG A 144 37.54 -8.33 -7.82
CA ARG A 144 36.87 -9.29 -8.72
C ARG A 144 36.93 -10.73 -8.18
N TYR A 145 37.91 -11.09 -7.36
CA TYR A 145 37.98 -12.41 -6.69
C TYR A 145 36.74 -12.75 -5.85
N ASN A 146 35.84 -11.80 -5.57
CA ASN A 146 34.53 -12.08 -4.97
C ASN A 146 33.55 -12.78 -5.92
N ALA A 147 33.90 -12.94 -7.21
CA ALA A 147 33.06 -13.55 -8.22
C ALA A 147 32.50 -14.91 -7.77
N GLY A 148 31.17 -15.02 -7.74
CA GLY A 148 30.45 -16.24 -7.37
C GLY A 148 30.57 -16.66 -5.90
N LYS A 149 31.14 -15.84 -5.01
CA LYS A 149 31.20 -16.08 -3.56
C LYS A 149 29.92 -15.65 -2.84
N ASP A 150 29.79 -16.01 -1.57
CA ASP A 150 28.64 -15.64 -0.71
C ASP A 150 28.56 -14.12 -0.54
N PRO A 151 27.50 -13.45 -1.06
CA PRO A 151 27.41 -11.99 -1.00
C PRO A 151 27.33 -11.42 0.41
N THR A 152 26.95 -12.22 1.40
CA THR A 152 26.84 -11.79 2.81
C THR A 152 28.17 -11.83 3.55
N LYS A 153 29.22 -12.37 2.92
CA LYS A 153 30.58 -12.47 3.46
C LYS A 153 31.60 -12.05 2.42
N PRO A 154 31.47 -10.83 1.87
CA PRO A 154 32.42 -10.36 0.87
C PRO A 154 33.79 -10.22 1.52
N MET A 155 34.82 -10.58 0.77
CA MET A 155 36.19 -10.24 1.11
C MET A 155 36.39 -8.79 0.64
N LEU A 156 36.62 -7.89 1.61
CA LEU A 156 36.69 -6.45 1.38
C LEU A 156 38.02 -5.91 1.87
N ASN A 157 38.53 -4.94 1.12
CA ASN A 157 39.62 -4.09 1.54
C ASN A 157 39.11 -2.69 1.84
N SER A 158 39.83 -1.98 2.72
CA SER A 158 39.49 -0.61 3.05
C SER A 158 40.69 0.08 3.66
N TRP A 159 41.02 1.26 3.11
CA TRP A 159 41.87 2.22 3.80
C TRP A 159 40.96 3.18 4.55
N THR A 160 40.94 3.08 5.88
CA THR A 160 40.22 4.06 6.71
C THR A 160 41.20 4.99 7.39
N GLY A 161 40.99 6.30 7.26
CA GLY A 161 41.28 7.22 8.36
C GLY A 161 40.28 6.96 9.48
N MET A 162 40.40 5.81 10.17
CA MET A 162 39.52 5.32 11.23
C MET A 162 38.03 5.56 10.96
N ASN A 163 37.30 4.51 10.53
CA ASN A 163 35.83 4.47 10.52
C ASN A 163 35.26 5.30 11.68
N GLY A 164 34.14 5.99 11.50
CA GLY A 164 33.42 6.70 12.56
C GLY A 164 33.11 5.85 13.80
N PHE A 165 33.39 4.53 13.74
CA PHE A 165 33.32 3.55 14.82
C PHE A 165 34.52 2.58 14.97
N GLY A 166 35.65 2.76 14.27
CA GLY A 166 36.88 1.98 14.44
C GLY A 166 36.86 0.48 14.03
N LYS A 167 36.10 0.07 13.00
CA LYS A 167 36.01 -1.35 12.55
C LYS A 167 36.30 -1.52 11.05
N PRO A 168 37.13 -2.50 10.62
CA PRO A 168 37.36 -2.79 9.20
C PRO A 168 36.05 -2.91 8.39
N ALA A 169 36.04 -2.53 7.11
CA ALA A 169 34.86 -2.60 6.23
C ALA A 169 34.17 -3.99 6.21
N SER A 170 34.95 -5.06 6.31
CA SER A 170 34.46 -6.45 6.45
C SER A 170 33.64 -6.71 7.73
N GLN A 171 33.67 -5.80 8.70
CA GLN A 171 32.89 -5.83 9.95
C GLN A 171 31.77 -4.77 9.99
N ALA A 172 31.61 -3.98 8.94
CA ALA A 172 30.60 -2.92 8.84
C ALA A 172 29.22 -3.43 8.40
N GLY A 173 29.09 -4.71 8.03
CA GLY A 173 27.83 -5.30 7.55
C GLY A 173 27.56 -5.06 6.06
N ILE A 174 28.60 -4.74 5.28
CA ILE A 174 28.52 -4.59 3.83
C ILE A 174 28.21 -5.95 3.18
N ILE A 175 27.30 -5.93 2.22
CA ILE A 175 26.92 -7.09 1.40
C ILE A 175 27.36 -6.76 -0.03
N ALA A 176 28.09 -7.65 -0.70
CA ALA A 176 28.53 -7.40 -2.07
C ALA A 176 28.48 -8.68 -2.91
N ALA A 177 27.83 -8.61 -4.08
CA ALA A 177 27.81 -9.67 -5.08
C ALA A 177 28.67 -9.26 -6.27
N VAL A 178 29.51 -10.18 -6.73
CA VAL A 178 30.29 -10.02 -7.96
C VAL A 178 29.94 -11.16 -8.91
N VAL A 179 29.63 -10.81 -10.17
CA VAL A 179 29.31 -11.77 -11.23
C VAL A 179 30.24 -11.52 -12.41
N ASP A 180 30.91 -12.57 -12.85
CA ASP A 180 31.87 -12.54 -13.94
C ASP A 180 31.24 -13.11 -15.23
N LEU A 181 31.39 -12.38 -16.33
CA LEU A 181 30.94 -12.74 -17.68
C LEU A 181 32.10 -12.55 -18.67
N ASP A 182 31.94 -12.94 -19.93
CA ASP A 182 33.00 -12.77 -20.93
C ASP A 182 33.26 -11.27 -21.20
N CYS A 183 34.51 -10.82 -21.01
CA CYS A 183 34.98 -9.42 -21.11
C CYS A 183 34.15 -8.36 -20.32
N VAL A 184 33.34 -8.79 -19.35
CA VAL A 184 32.47 -7.93 -18.54
C VAL A 184 32.36 -8.53 -17.14
N TRP A 185 32.33 -7.70 -16.11
CA TRP A 185 31.92 -8.13 -14.79
C TRP A 185 30.99 -7.10 -14.14
N ALA A 186 30.18 -7.57 -13.18
CA ALA A 186 29.18 -6.77 -12.50
C ALA A 186 29.40 -6.83 -10.99
N VAL A 187 29.20 -5.69 -10.34
CA VAL A 187 29.26 -5.57 -8.88
C VAL A 187 27.96 -4.93 -8.38
N GLU A 188 27.38 -5.52 -7.35
CA GLU A 188 26.32 -4.92 -6.55
C GLU A 188 26.74 -4.87 -5.09
N VAL A 189 26.53 -3.73 -4.43
CA VAL A 189 26.96 -3.48 -3.06
C VAL A 189 25.82 -2.84 -2.27
N ALA A 190 25.54 -3.36 -1.08
CA ALA A 190 24.75 -2.68 -0.05
C ALA A 190 25.66 -2.19 1.06
N ILE A 191 25.71 -0.88 1.23
CA ILE A 191 26.56 -0.16 2.19
C ILE A 191 25.66 0.35 3.34
N PRO A 192 25.80 -0.17 4.58
CA PRO A 192 24.94 0.25 5.69
C PRO A 192 25.13 1.71 6.05
N LEU A 193 24.08 2.53 5.96
CA LEU A 193 24.16 3.98 6.18
C LEU A 193 24.60 4.33 7.61
N ASN A 194 24.11 3.54 8.58
CA ASN A 194 24.44 3.72 9.99
C ASN A 194 25.94 3.51 10.30
N ALA A 195 26.66 2.72 9.51
CA ALA A 195 28.09 2.49 9.69
C ALA A 195 28.90 3.76 9.43
N PHE A 196 28.34 4.71 8.66
CA PHE A 196 28.94 5.98 8.30
C PHE A 196 28.25 7.18 8.97
N GLY A 197 27.42 6.93 9.99
CA GLY A 197 26.69 8.01 10.69
C GLY A 197 25.65 8.73 9.83
N LEU A 198 25.25 8.13 8.70
CA LEU A 198 24.31 8.72 7.75
C LEU A 198 22.87 8.38 8.13
N LYS A 199 22.02 9.40 8.07
CA LYS A 199 20.57 9.28 8.11
C LYS A 199 20.01 9.98 6.88
N LEU A 200 19.16 9.30 6.12
CA LEU A 200 18.60 9.88 4.90
C LEU A 200 17.58 10.97 5.22
N GLU A 201 17.71 12.08 4.50
CA GLU A 201 16.77 13.19 4.46
C GLU A 201 16.70 13.70 3.01
N ASP A 202 15.54 14.22 2.60
CA ASP A 202 15.37 14.73 1.23
C ASP A 202 16.33 15.90 1.00
N GLY A 203 17.18 15.79 -0.02
CA GLY A 203 18.22 16.75 -0.35
C GLY A 203 19.54 16.61 0.42
N LYS A 204 19.71 15.61 1.30
CA LYS A 204 20.99 15.34 1.98
C LYS A 204 22.08 15.07 0.94
N MET A 205 23.22 15.74 1.08
CA MET A 205 24.40 15.56 0.24
C MET A 205 25.52 14.87 1.03
N VAL A 206 26.27 14.03 0.33
CA VAL A 206 27.51 13.39 0.78
C VAL A 206 28.56 13.54 -0.32
N GLY A 207 29.84 13.54 0.04
CA GLY A 207 30.89 13.40 -0.95
C GLY A 207 30.93 11.96 -1.44
N PHE A 208 31.11 11.79 -2.76
CA PHE A 208 31.08 10.48 -3.40
C PHE A 208 32.09 10.40 -4.54
N ASN A 209 32.78 9.27 -4.65
CA ASN A 209 33.50 8.88 -5.85
C ASN A 209 33.42 7.36 -6.03
N ILE A 210 33.57 6.89 -7.25
CA ILE A 210 33.75 5.47 -7.56
C ILE A 210 34.88 5.34 -8.57
N LYS A 211 35.77 4.38 -8.33
CA LYS A 211 36.93 4.09 -9.18
C LYS A 211 36.98 2.63 -9.60
N LEU A 212 37.60 2.38 -10.74
CA LEU A 212 38.01 1.07 -11.23
C LEU A 212 39.54 1.00 -11.20
N ASN A 213 40.04 -0.09 -10.67
CA ASN A 213 41.42 -0.57 -10.80
C ASN A 213 41.42 -1.72 -11.81
N ASP A 214 42.40 -1.72 -12.69
CA ASP A 214 42.47 -2.62 -13.84
C ASP A 214 43.93 -3.07 -14.01
N ASP A 215 44.12 -4.40 -13.98
CA ASP A 215 45.42 -5.08 -14.07
C ASP A 215 45.38 -6.09 -15.20
N ASP A 216 46.35 -5.97 -16.09
CA ASP A 216 46.31 -6.52 -17.43
C ASP A 216 47.41 -7.58 -17.64
N ASP A 217 48.37 -7.66 -16.71
CA ASP A 217 49.57 -8.49 -16.84
C ASP A 217 49.94 -9.35 -15.61
N GLY A 218 49.24 -9.20 -14.48
CA GLY A 218 49.55 -9.92 -13.24
C GLY A 218 50.77 -9.35 -12.53
N GLY A 219 50.76 -8.03 -12.41
CA GLY A 219 51.84 -7.20 -11.91
C GLY A 219 51.34 -6.09 -11.00
N ASP A 220 51.97 -4.91 -11.07
CA ASP A 220 51.40 -3.73 -10.41
C ASP A 220 50.22 -3.25 -11.27
N ARG A 221 49.11 -2.78 -10.66
CA ARG A 221 47.96 -2.20 -11.39
C ARG A 221 48.39 -1.27 -12.53
N ASP A 222 47.92 -1.59 -13.74
CA ASP A 222 48.21 -0.84 -14.96
C ASP A 222 47.41 0.47 -15.05
N HIS A 223 46.11 0.40 -14.75
CA HIS A 223 45.18 1.49 -15.04
C HIS A 223 44.27 1.80 -13.84
N THR A 224 43.89 3.08 -13.73
CA THR A 224 42.77 3.49 -12.87
C THR A 224 41.82 4.39 -13.63
N LEU A 225 40.52 4.23 -13.37
CA LEU A 225 39.47 5.13 -13.87
C LEU A 225 38.64 5.65 -12.69
N GLY A 226 38.18 6.90 -12.74
CA GLY A 226 37.39 7.51 -11.67
C GLY A 226 36.27 8.38 -12.18
N TRP A 227 35.12 8.36 -11.48
CA TRP A 227 33.95 9.16 -11.89
C TRP A 227 34.14 10.65 -11.69
N SER A 228 34.67 11.07 -10.52
CA SER A 228 34.78 12.48 -10.17
C SER A 228 35.75 13.22 -11.09
N LYS A 229 35.26 14.22 -11.82
CA LYS A 229 36.07 15.13 -12.63
C LYS A 229 36.80 16.20 -11.80
N ILE A 230 36.54 16.25 -10.49
CA ILE A 230 37.29 17.09 -9.56
C ILE A 230 38.68 16.49 -9.34
N GLU A 231 38.77 15.16 -9.28
CA GLU A 231 40.02 14.41 -9.44
C GLU A 231 40.50 14.59 -10.89
N ARG A 232 41.64 15.24 -11.06
CA ARG A 232 42.10 15.60 -12.41
C ARG A 232 42.65 14.37 -13.11
N LYS A 233 42.53 14.33 -14.43
CA LYS A 233 43.19 13.31 -15.26
C LYS A 233 44.69 13.20 -14.93
N GLY A 234 45.16 11.98 -14.71
CA GLY A 234 46.52 11.69 -14.23
C GLY A 234 46.75 11.95 -12.74
N ASP A 235 45.69 12.11 -11.95
CA ASP A 235 45.72 12.11 -10.49
C ASP A 235 45.05 10.83 -9.96
N ASP A 236 45.62 10.27 -8.89
CA ASP A 236 45.11 9.12 -8.16
C ASP A 236 45.16 9.46 -6.67
N SER A 237 44.39 10.46 -6.25
CA SER A 237 44.46 11.06 -4.92
C SER A 237 43.25 10.77 -4.05
N ALA A 238 42.16 10.22 -4.60
CA ALA A 238 40.92 9.90 -3.88
C ALA A 238 41.14 9.04 -2.62
N TYR A 239 42.14 8.16 -2.61
CA TYR A 239 42.51 7.32 -1.46
C TYR A 239 43.02 8.10 -0.23
N LYS A 240 43.33 9.40 -0.38
CA LYS A 240 43.84 10.26 0.70
C LYS A 240 43.24 11.67 0.75
N ASP A 241 42.65 12.16 -0.34
CA ASP A 241 42.14 13.53 -0.48
C ASP A 241 40.64 13.56 -0.83
N PRO A 242 39.74 13.60 0.17
CA PRO A 242 38.30 13.69 -0.05
C PRO A 242 37.84 14.95 -0.80
N SER A 243 38.67 15.98 -0.88
CA SER A 243 38.34 17.22 -1.60
C SER A 243 38.20 17.00 -3.12
N VAL A 244 38.68 15.87 -3.63
CA VAL A 244 38.50 15.46 -5.02
C VAL A 244 37.23 14.66 -5.29
N PHE A 245 36.40 14.37 -4.27
CA PHE A 245 35.13 13.66 -4.47
C PHE A 245 34.06 14.55 -5.10
N GLY A 246 33.27 13.99 -6.00
CA GLY A 246 32.00 14.57 -6.44
C GLY A 246 30.96 14.54 -5.32
N GLU A 247 29.70 14.76 -5.66
CA GLU A 247 28.60 14.78 -4.70
C GLU A 247 27.54 13.74 -5.05
N LEU A 248 26.96 13.10 -4.03
CA LEU A 248 25.76 12.29 -4.15
C LEU A 248 24.66 12.93 -3.31
N LYS A 249 23.54 13.26 -3.96
CA LYS A 249 22.37 13.87 -3.31
C LYS A 249 21.24 12.86 -3.20
N PHE A 250 20.81 12.59 -1.98
CA PHE A 250 19.64 11.77 -1.71
C PHE A 250 18.36 12.55 -2.02
N THR A 251 17.49 12.01 -2.87
CA THR A 251 16.20 12.61 -3.22
C THR A 251 15.06 11.66 -2.89
N LEU A 252 14.10 12.14 -2.12
CA LEU A 252 12.92 11.37 -1.76
C LEU A 252 12.05 11.17 -3.02
N LYS A 253 11.80 9.91 -3.38
CA LYS A 253 10.89 9.53 -4.46
C LYS A 253 9.48 9.98 -4.07
N LYS A 254 9.03 11.09 -4.64
CA LYS A 254 7.64 11.52 -4.53
C LYS A 254 6.78 10.56 -5.33
N GLU A 255 5.91 9.81 -4.67
CA GLU A 255 4.91 8.99 -5.37
C GLU A 255 4.08 9.89 -6.28
N GLU A 256 3.98 9.50 -7.55
CA GLU A 256 3.04 10.12 -8.46
C GLU A 256 1.63 9.75 -7.96
N LYS A 257 0.91 10.73 -7.37
CA LYS A 257 -0.42 10.51 -6.81
C LYS A 257 -1.55 10.77 -7.80
N THR A 258 -1.23 11.33 -8.96
CA THR A 258 -2.24 11.72 -9.95
C THR A 258 -1.73 11.61 -11.38
N VAL A 259 -2.59 11.17 -12.28
CA VAL A 259 -2.41 11.21 -13.74
C VAL A 259 -3.31 12.30 -14.30
N MET A 260 -2.74 13.15 -15.17
CA MET A 260 -3.40 14.34 -15.74
C MET A 260 -3.35 14.30 -17.27
N GLU A 261 -4.50 14.49 -17.91
CA GLU A 261 -4.63 14.77 -19.35
C GLU A 261 -5.61 15.96 -19.49
N GLU A 262 -5.61 16.66 -20.62
CA GLU A 262 -6.58 17.73 -20.86
C GLU A 262 -8.01 17.18 -20.71
N GLY A 263 -8.80 17.77 -19.80
CA GLY A 263 -10.16 17.32 -19.48
C GLY A 263 -10.27 16.02 -18.68
N LYS A 264 -9.18 15.37 -18.26
CA LYS A 264 -9.21 14.13 -17.47
C LYS A 264 -8.25 14.17 -16.28
N LYS A 265 -8.69 13.59 -15.16
CA LYS A 265 -7.84 13.42 -13.99
C LYS A 265 -8.14 12.11 -13.29
N LEU A 266 -7.10 11.44 -12.83
CA LEU A 266 -7.21 10.28 -11.95
C LEU A 266 -6.24 10.43 -10.78
N VAL A 267 -6.75 10.33 -9.56
CA VAL A 267 -5.97 10.09 -8.34
C VAL A 267 -5.66 8.59 -8.29
N ILE A 268 -4.38 8.25 -8.42
CA ILE A 268 -3.88 6.87 -8.43
C ILE A 268 -3.47 6.44 -7.02
N ASN A 269 -3.20 5.15 -6.82
CA ASN A 269 -2.92 4.53 -5.51
C ASN A 269 -4.06 4.66 -4.48
N VAL A 270 -5.28 4.98 -4.92
CA VAL A 270 -6.49 4.84 -4.10
C VAL A 270 -6.80 3.36 -3.96
N ASP A 271 -6.74 2.87 -2.70
CA ASP A 271 -6.93 1.48 -2.33
C ASP A 271 -8.30 0.94 -2.80
N ARG A 272 -8.43 -0.37 -2.88
CA ARG A 272 -9.72 -1.02 -3.20
C ARG A 272 -10.52 -1.33 -1.95
N TYR A 273 -11.81 -1.59 -2.11
CA TYR A 273 -12.63 -2.18 -1.06
C TYR A 273 -12.09 -3.57 -0.70
N ARG A 274 -11.93 -3.86 0.59
CA ARG A 274 -11.45 -5.16 1.09
C ARG A 274 -12.53 -5.98 1.78
N VAL A 275 -13.62 -5.32 2.15
CA VAL A 275 -14.84 -5.92 2.73
C VAL A 275 -16.02 -5.52 1.84
N THR A 276 -17.00 -6.41 1.67
CA THR A 276 -18.24 -6.13 0.92
C THR A 276 -19.22 -5.29 1.75
N GLU A 277 -18.69 -4.35 2.53
CA GLU A 277 -19.45 -3.43 3.35
C GLU A 277 -19.60 -2.11 2.60
N VAL A 278 -20.79 -1.52 2.71
CA VAL A 278 -21.33 -0.60 1.70
C VAL A 278 -21.54 0.82 2.24
N ILE A 279 -21.23 1.03 3.52
CA ILE A 279 -21.41 2.30 4.25
C ILE A 279 -20.06 2.94 4.59
N PHE A 280 -19.14 2.18 5.20
CA PHE A 280 -17.92 2.72 5.84
C PHE A 280 -16.62 2.31 5.16
N GLU A 281 -16.59 1.20 4.40
CA GLU A 281 -15.35 0.76 3.74
C GLU A 281 -14.79 1.84 2.79
N GLY A 282 -15.66 2.63 2.14
CA GLY A 282 -15.23 3.76 1.33
C GLY A 282 -14.50 4.84 2.13
N VAL A 283 -14.88 5.06 3.40
CA VAL A 283 -14.14 5.98 4.29
C VAL A 283 -12.73 5.44 4.50
N ARG A 284 -12.57 4.14 4.81
CA ARG A 284 -11.24 3.52 4.98
C ARG A 284 -10.38 3.67 3.73
N VAL A 285 -10.95 3.46 2.54
CA VAL A 285 -10.23 3.64 1.28
C VAL A 285 -9.67 5.06 1.15
N ILE A 286 -10.47 6.09 1.48
CA ILE A 286 -10.00 7.48 1.47
C ILE A 286 -8.94 7.71 2.55
N MET A 287 -9.16 7.22 3.76
CA MET A 287 -8.21 7.36 4.88
C MET A 287 -6.86 6.74 4.57
N SER A 288 -6.85 5.54 3.97
CA SER A 288 -5.63 4.87 3.53
C SER A 288 -4.85 5.69 2.51
N TYR A 289 -5.54 6.30 1.54
CA TYR A 289 -4.91 7.21 0.58
C TYR A 289 -4.34 8.48 1.25
N ARG A 290 -4.95 8.94 2.34
CA ARG A 290 -4.45 10.05 3.15
C ARG A 290 -3.31 9.67 4.11
N GLY A 291 -2.87 8.41 4.09
CA GLY A 291 -1.76 7.90 4.90
C GLY A 291 -2.16 7.39 6.28
N GLU A 292 -3.46 7.33 6.59
CA GLU A 292 -3.94 6.68 7.81
C GLU A 292 -3.78 5.16 7.72
N LYS A 293 -3.42 4.53 8.85
CA LYS A 293 -3.02 3.11 8.90
C LYS A 293 -4.11 2.18 9.45
N TYR A 294 -5.37 2.57 9.36
CA TYR A 294 -6.48 1.75 9.83
C TYR A 294 -6.66 0.51 8.94
N SER A 295 -6.70 -0.67 9.56
CA SER A 295 -7.07 -1.91 8.87
C SER A 295 -8.55 -1.88 8.48
N PRO A 296 -8.97 -2.71 7.50
CA PRO A 296 -10.39 -2.95 7.24
C PRO A 296 -11.14 -3.39 8.49
N GLU A 297 -10.58 -4.35 9.21
CA GLU A 297 -11.19 -4.91 10.41
C GLU A 297 -11.40 -3.87 11.49
N TYR A 298 -10.42 -2.98 11.69
CA TYR A 298 -10.55 -1.88 12.64
C TYR A 298 -11.67 -0.93 12.28
N ILE A 299 -11.74 -0.44 11.03
CA ILE A 299 -12.82 0.48 10.60
C ILE A 299 -14.19 -0.18 10.71
N GLN A 300 -14.33 -1.43 10.28
CA GLN A 300 -15.59 -2.15 10.42
C GLN A 300 -15.97 -2.32 11.91
N GLY A 301 -14.99 -2.55 12.77
CA GLY A 301 -15.13 -2.60 14.22
C GLY A 301 -15.59 -1.28 14.83
N VAL A 302 -14.80 -0.21 14.72
CA VAL A 302 -15.10 1.07 15.39
C VAL A 302 -16.35 1.78 14.85
N SER A 303 -16.71 1.56 13.58
CA SER A 303 -17.98 2.05 13.02
C SER A 303 -19.21 1.23 13.48
N GLY A 304 -18.98 0.09 14.12
CA GLY A 304 -19.99 -0.87 14.56
C GLY A 304 -20.53 -1.76 13.43
N ALA A 305 -20.14 -1.54 12.17
CA ALA A 305 -20.62 -2.30 11.02
C ALA A 305 -20.30 -3.80 11.10
N ALA A 306 -19.17 -4.16 11.73
CA ALA A 306 -18.75 -5.53 11.96
C ALA A 306 -19.77 -6.37 12.77
N PHE A 307 -20.64 -5.71 13.55
CA PHE A 307 -21.61 -6.35 14.44
C PHE A 307 -23.06 -6.21 13.96
N ARG A 308 -23.30 -5.50 12.86
CA ARG A 308 -24.66 -5.18 12.41
C ARG A 308 -25.28 -6.34 11.63
N ILE A 309 -26.30 -6.94 12.22
CA ILE A 309 -27.33 -7.70 11.51
C ILE A 309 -28.72 -7.05 11.59
N SER A 310 -29.38 -6.88 10.44
CA SER A 310 -30.78 -6.45 10.36
C SER A 310 -31.46 -6.98 9.09
N GLY A 311 -32.75 -6.73 8.93
CA GLY A 311 -33.52 -7.22 7.79
C GLY A 311 -34.33 -8.44 8.16
N ILE A 312 -34.58 -9.44 7.31
CA ILE A 312 -33.99 -9.63 5.98
C ILE A 312 -34.76 -8.79 4.95
N CYS A 313 -34.06 -7.83 4.35
CA CYS A 313 -34.54 -6.92 3.31
C CYS A 313 -33.33 -6.59 2.44
N PRO A 314 -33.46 -6.46 1.11
CA PRO A 314 -32.34 -6.00 0.26
C PRO A 314 -31.86 -4.59 0.60
N CYS A 315 -32.62 -3.84 1.39
CA CYS A 315 -32.24 -2.55 1.92
C CYS A 315 -31.42 -2.62 3.21
N ALA A 316 -31.48 -3.72 3.97
CA ALA A 316 -31.02 -3.75 5.35
C ALA A 316 -29.53 -3.43 5.53
N PRO A 317 -28.60 -3.96 4.71
CA PRO A 317 -27.18 -3.60 4.81
C PRO A 317 -26.91 -2.11 4.55
N THR A 318 -27.74 -1.44 3.75
CA THR A 318 -27.53 -0.04 3.36
C THR A 318 -28.26 0.96 4.27
N CYS A 319 -28.94 0.52 5.33
CA CYS A 319 -29.66 1.43 6.23
C CYS A 319 -29.77 0.93 7.68
N SER A 320 -28.82 0.13 8.12
CA SER A 320 -28.65 -0.26 9.53
C SER A 320 -27.23 0.07 9.94
N TRP A 321 -27.06 1.12 10.74
CA TRP A 321 -25.77 1.65 11.13
C TRP A 321 -25.80 2.20 12.56
N MET A 322 -24.65 2.20 13.23
CA MET A 322 -24.44 2.83 14.54
C MET A 322 -24.38 4.35 14.46
N MET A 323 -23.79 4.83 13.38
CA MET A 323 -23.52 6.23 13.11
C MET A 323 -23.73 6.49 11.63
N ASN A 324 -23.91 7.74 11.21
CA ASN A 324 -23.99 8.00 9.78
C ASN A 324 -22.61 7.82 9.13
N PRO A 325 -22.53 7.49 7.83
CA PRO A 325 -21.26 7.39 7.12
C PRO A 325 -20.39 8.66 7.19
N TYR A 326 -20.99 9.85 7.33
CA TYR A 326 -20.27 11.11 7.54
C TYR A 326 -19.83 11.37 9.00
N ASP A 327 -20.30 10.57 9.96
CA ASP A 327 -19.87 10.68 11.35
C ASP A 327 -18.56 9.91 11.60
N LEU A 328 -18.26 8.88 10.80
CA LEU A 328 -16.99 8.13 10.92
C LEU A 328 -15.76 9.02 10.62
N PRO A 329 -15.69 9.81 9.53
CA PRO A 329 -14.57 10.72 9.34
C PRO A 329 -14.42 11.74 10.49
N LYS A 330 -15.54 12.24 11.03
CA LYS A 330 -15.53 13.14 12.20
C LYS A 330 -14.97 12.46 13.44
N LEU A 331 -15.37 11.22 13.69
CA LEU A 331 -14.82 10.40 14.76
C LEU A 331 -13.31 10.26 14.61
N LEU A 332 -12.81 10.09 13.39
CA LEU A 332 -11.38 10.01 13.07
C LEU A 332 -10.65 11.38 13.07
N GLY A 333 -11.34 12.46 13.43
CA GLY A 333 -10.78 13.80 13.57
C GLY A 333 -10.85 14.67 12.31
N TYR A 334 -11.64 14.29 11.30
CA TYR A 334 -11.78 15.04 10.06
C TYR A 334 -13.09 15.84 9.96
N GLU A 335 -13.00 17.02 9.38
CA GLU A 335 -14.20 17.76 8.97
C GLU A 335 -14.90 17.10 7.78
N THR A 336 -16.22 17.26 7.70
CA THR A 336 -17.02 16.74 6.59
C THR A 336 -18.07 17.73 6.12
N ASP A 337 -18.17 17.91 4.80
CA ASP A 337 -19.31 18.56 4.16
C ASP A 337 -20.21 17.51 3.49
N CYS A 338 -21.53 17.72 3.58
CA CYS A 338 -22.52 16.79 3.06
C CYS A 338 -23.52 17.53 2.17
N VAL A 339 -23.86 16.95 1.02
CA VAL A 339 -24.84 17.52 0.09
C VAL A 339 -26.01 16.55 -0.08
N PHE A 340 -27.24 17.06 0.00
CA PHE A 340 -28.48 16.29 -0.01
C PHE A 340 -29.32 16.60 -1.25
N LEU A 341 -29.68 15.59 -2.04
CA LEU A 341 -30.58 15.74 -3.21
C LEU A 341 -32.07 15.53 -2.90
N ASN A 342 -32.40 15.16 -1.66
CA ASN A 342 -33.76 14.81 -1.25
C ASN A 342 -34.51 15.94 -0.52
N GLN A 343 -33.89 17.11 -0.32
CA GLN A 343 -34.53 18.21 0.42
C GLN A 343 -35.72 18.79 -0.37
N GLU A 344 -36.77 19.19 0.35
CA GLU A 344 -37.92 19.86 -0.26
C GLU A 344 -37.54 21.27 -0.75
N GLY A 345 -38.11 21.68 -1.88
CA GLY A 345 -37.92 23.04 -2.42
C GLY A 345 -36.59 23.30 -3.14
N ILE A 346 -35.72 22.29 -3.29
CA ILE A 346 -34.45 22.45 -4.03
C ILE A 346 -34.64 22.16 -5.53
N ASP A 347 -33.86 22.84 -6.38
CA ASP A 347 -33.65 22.42 -7.76
C ASP A 347 -32.65 21.26 -7.79
N LYS A 348 -33.16 20.03 -7.83
CA LYS A 348 -32.34 18.81 -7.82
C LYS A 348 -31.32 18.75 -8.95
N LYS A 349 -31.63 19.34 -10.12
CA LYS A 349 -30.71 19.34 -11.26
C LYS A 349 -29.57 20.33 -11.03
N ALA A 350 -29.87 21.52 -10.50
CA ALA A 350 -28.85 22.48 -10.11
C ALA A 350 -27.93 21.89 -9.03
N VAL A 351 -28.50 21.31 -7.97
CA VAL A 351 -27.72 20.70 -6.88
C VAL A 351 -26.89 19.51 -7.37
N LEU A 352 -27.40 18.69 -8.29
CA LEU A 352 -26.60 17.61 -8.89
C LEU A 352 -25.40 18.16 -9.66
N ASN A 353 -25.58 19.22 -10.46
CA ASN A 353 -24.48 19.87 -11.16
C ASN A 353 -23.44 20.43 -10.18
N ASP A 354 -23.90 21.00 -9.05
CA ASP A 354 -23.01 21.51 -8.00
C ASP A 354 -22.22 20.38 -7.33
N ILE A 355 -22.85 19.22 -7.06
CA ILE A 355 -22.16 18.02 -6.56
C ILE A 355 -21.08 17.61 -7.55
N ILE A 356 -21.42 17.52 -8.85
CA ILE A 356 -20.47 17.09 -9.88
C ILE A 356 -19.28 18.04 -9.96
N ALA A 357 -19.54 19.36 -9.94
CA ALA A 357 -18.49 20.37 -9.95
C ALA A 357 -17.57 20.25 -8.74
N GLN A 358 -18.14 20.14 -7.53
CA GLN A 358 -17.37 20.01 -6.29
C GLN A 358 -16.56 18.71 -6.25
N VAL A 359 -17.12 17.58 -6.69
CA VAL A 359 -16.37 16.31 -6.80
C VAL A 359 -15.17 16.51 -7.72
N LYS A 360 -15.35 17.11 -8.90
CA LYS A 360 -14.23 17.36 -9.83
C LYS A 360 -13.18 18.30 -9.24
N GLU A 361 -13.58 19.34 -8.49
CA GLU A 361 -12.65 20.23 -7.78
C GLU A 361 -11.83 19.51 -6.71
N GLU A 362 -12.46 18.63 -5.94
CA GLU A 362 -11.79 17.80 -4.94
C GLU A 362 -10.81 16.82 -5.58
N ILE A 363 -11.20 16.15 -6.68
CA ILE A 363 -10.28 15.31 -7.46
C ILE A 363 -9.13 16.16 -8.01
N ARG A 364 -9.39 17.38 -8.51
CA ARG A 364 -8.34 18.33 -8.95
C ARG A 364 -7.39 18.69 -7.80
N ALA A 365 -7.88 18.77 -6.58
CA ALA A 365 -7.07 18.96 -5.38
C ALA A 365 -6.43 17.65 -4.84
N GLY A 366 -6.61 16.52 -5.53
CA GLY A 366 -6.03 15.24 -5.15
C GLY A 366 -6.76 14.54 -4.00
N ARG A 367 -8.02 14.91 -3.73
CA ARG A 367 -8.84 14.37 -2.63
C ARG A 367 -9.99 13.52 -3.21
N PRO A 368 -9.97 12.19 -3.03
CA PRO A 368 -11.11 11.35 -3.41
C PRO A 368 -12.36 11.67 -2.58
N VAL A 369 -13.55 11.39 -3.13
CA VAL A 369 -14.85 11.79 -2.55
C VAL A 369 -15.76 10.58 -2.43
N LEU A 370 -16.54 10.51 -1.34
CA LEU A 370 -17.62 9.53 -1.22
C LEU A 370 -18.87 10.03 -1.93
N VAL A 371 -19.35 9.27 -2.90
CA VAL A 371 -20.54 9.60 -3.68
C VAL A 371 -21.48 8.40 -3.67
N TRP A 372 -22.73 8.65 -3.33
CA TRP A 372 -23.76 7.63 -3.29
C TRP A 372 -24.16 7.22 -4.71
N ASN A 373 -24.25 5.92 -4.96
CA ASN A 373 -24.66 5.35 -6.25
C ASN A 373 -23.82 5.88 -7.43
N ALA A 374 -22.51 6.05 -7.26
CA ALA A 374 -21.64 6.52 -8.35
C ALA A 374 -21.35 5.39 -9.35
N PHE A 375 -21.12 4.16 -8.87
CA PHE A 375 -20.80 2.97 -9.67
C PHE A 375 -21.65 1.76 -9.28
N THR A 376 -21.77 1.53 -7.98
CA THR A 376 -22.56 0.44 -7.38
C THR A 376 -23.99 0.91 -7.10
N THR A 377 -24.95 -0.02 -7.05
CA THR A 377 -26.37 0.30 -6.91
C THR A 377 -26.72 0.55 -5.45
N ALA A 378 -27.09 1.79 -5.14
CA ALA A 378 -27.54 2.19 -3.80
C ALA A 378 -26.51 1.87 -2.69
N GLU A 379 -25.26 2.22 -2.92
CA GLU A 379 -24.15 2.08 -1.96
C GLU A 379 -23.22 3.30 -2.03
N TRP A 380 -22.31 3.44 -1.06
CA TRP A 380 -21.28 4.46 -1.10
C TRP A 380 -20.09 4.00 -1.96
N ASP A 381 -19.67 4.86 -2.88
CA ASP A 381 -18.53 4.63 -3.76
C ASP A 381 -17.47 5.72 -3.55
N VAL A 382 -16.20 5.39 -3.80
CA VAL A 382 -15.11 6.37 -3.79
C VAL A 382 -14.84 6.84 -5.21
N VAL A 383 -15.21 8.07 -5.53
CA VAL A 383 -14.81 8.73 -6.77
C VAL A 383 -13.40 9.26 -6.60
N CYS A 384 -12.50 8.92 -7.53
CA CYS A 384 -11.11 9.37 -7.51
C CYS A 384 -10.64 9.88 -8.88
N GLY A 385 -11.51 9.98 -9.87
CA GLY A 385 -11.19 10.50 -11.19
C GLY A 385 -12.41 10.93 -11.97
N PHE A 386 -12.19 11.64 -13.08
CA PHE A 386 -13.23 12.06 -14.02
C PHE A 386 -12.70 12.20 -15.45
N ASP A 387 -13.63 12.18 -16.41
CA ASP A 387 -13.45 12.50 -17.83
C ASP A 387 -14.53 13.52 -18.23
N ASP A 388 -14.13 14.78 -18.44
CA ASP A 388 -15.04 15.90 -18.76
C ASP A 388 -15.67 15.75 -20.16
N GLU A 389 -14.95 15.17 -21.13
CA GLU A 389 -15.44 14.97 -22.49
C GLU A 389 -16.59 13.95 -22.49
N LYS A 390 -16.41 12.86 -21.74
CA LYS A 390 -17.40 11.78 -21.65
C LYS A 390 -18.44 11.99 -20.56
N LYS A 391 -18.25 12.98 -19.68
CA LYS A 391 -19.09 13.22 -18.49
C LYS A 391 -19.16 12.00 -17.59
N GLN A 392 -17.99 11.47 -17.24
CA GLN A 392 -17.86 10.25 -16.48
C GLN A 392 -17.07 10.46 -15.20
N PHE A 393 -17.46 9.74 -14.15
CA PHE A 393 -16.61 9.51 -12.99
C PHE A 393 -15.83 8.21 -13.12
N VAL A 394 -14.68 8.18 -12.45
CA VAL A 394 -13.79 7.03 -12.33
C VAL A 394 -13.54 6.77 -10.84
N GLY A 395 -13.59 5.52 -10.38
CA GLY A 395 -13.46 5.26 -8.95
C GLY A 395 -13.52 3.79 -8.52
N ARG A 396 -13.78 3.60 -7.23
CA ARG A 396 -13.82 2.30 -6.55
C ARG A 396 -15.17 2.09 -5.89
N GLY A 397 -15.66 0.86 -5.93
CA GLY A 397 -16.90 0.44 -5.28
C GLY A 397 -16.78 -1.00 -4.77
N SER A 398 -17.77 -1.42 -3.97
CA SER A 398 -17.77 -2.70 -3.25
C SER A 398 -17.71 -3.94 -4.17
N TYR A 399 -18.34 -3.89 -5.35
CA TYR A 399 -18.29 -4.96 -6.37
C TYR A 399 -18.01 -4.45 -7.80
N LYS A 400 -18.13 -3.14 -8.05
CA LYS A 400 -17.68 -2.51 -9.30
C LYS A 400 -16.46 -1.66 -9.00
N GLY A 401 -15.37 -1.92 -9.71
CA GLY A 401 -14.09 -1.26 -9.42
C GLY A 401 -13.34 -1.89 -8.24
N LEU A 402 -13.56 -3.19 -8.01
CA LEU A 402 -12.88 -3.96 -6.96
C LEU A 402 -11.41 -4.23 -7.34
N ASP A 403 -11.16 -4.79 -8.52
CA ASP A 403 -9.80 -5.09 -8.99
C ASP A 403 -9.22 -4.01 -9.91
N GLY A 404 -10.08 -3.18 -10.51
CA GLY A 404 -9.72 -2.04 -11.37
C GLY A 404 -10.51 -0.79 -11.01
N TYR A 405 -10.50 0.24 -11.85
CA TYR A 405 -11.37 1.40 -11.65
C TYR A 405 -12.71 1.19 -12.36
N ALA A 406 -13.81 1.48 -11.67
CA ALA A 406 -15.12 1.59 -12.28
C ALA A 406 -15.24 2.92 -13.01
N VAL A 407 -16.04 2.93 -14.09
CA VAL A 407 -16.38 4.13 -14.85
C VAL A 407 -17.90 4.19 -15.01
N ALA A 408 -18.50 5.34 -14.76
CA ALA A 408 -19.94 5.55 -14.92
C ALA A 408 -20.26 7.00 -15.25
N ASP A 409 -21.48 7.25 -15.74
CA ASP A 409 -22.02 8.60 -15.97
C ASP A 409 -22.01 9.41 -14.67
N GLU A 410 -21.53 10.65 -14.73
CA GLU A 410 -21.41 11.53 -13.55
C GLU A 410 -22.78 11.92 -12.94
N ASN A 411 -23.89 11.72 -13.66
CA ASN A 411 -25.25 11.96 -13.18
C ASN A 411 -25.87 10.74 -12.48
N ARG A 412 -25.18 9.59 -12.43
CA ARG A 412 -25.76 8.32 -11.95
C ARG A 412 -26.32 8.40 -10.53
N THR A 413 -25.76 9.26 -9.67
CA THR A 413 -26.29 9.51 -8.32
C THR A 413 -27.77 9.92 -8.32
N ALA A 414 -28.27 10.58 -9.37
CA ALA A 414 -29.67 10.99 -9.49
C ALA A 414 -30.63 9.83 -9.79
N GLU A 415 -30.13 8.67 -10.23
CA GLU A 415 -30.96 7.47 -10.46
C GLU A 415 -31.47 6.86 -9.15
N TRP A 416 -30.75 7.08 -8.04
CA TRP A 416 -31.11 6.55 -6.72
C TRP A 416 -30.80 7.55 -5.61
N ILE A 417 -31.69 8.52 -5.43
CA ILE A 417 -31.53 9.57 -4.41
C ILE A 417 -31.87 9.01 -3.01
N PRO A 418 -30.90 8.99 -2.07
CA PRO A 418 -31.14 8.46 -0.73
C PRO A 418 -31.86 9.47 0.17
N SER A 419 -32.32 9.01 1.35
CA SER A 419 -32.84 9.92 2.38
C SER A 419 -31.74 10.60 3.23
N TRP A 420 -30.48 10.23 2.99
CA TRP A 420 -29.25 10.75 3.59
C TRP A 420 -28.44 11.56 2.54
N PRO A 421 -27.21 12.05 2.82
CA PRO A 421 -26.45 12.78 1.81
C PRO A 421 -26.20 11.95 0.54
N SER A 422 -26.09 12.64 -0.59
CA SER A 422 -25.72 12.07 -1.89
C SER A 422 -24.22 12.15 -2.16
N ALA A 423 -23.50 13.05 -1.48
CA ALA A 423 -22.04 13.13 -1.48
C ALA A 423 -21.52 13.56 -0.10
N ILE A 424 -20.37 13.00 0.29
CA ILE A 424 -19.64 13.33 1.51
C ILE A 424 -18.23 13.74 1.12
N PHE A 425 -17.87 14.98 1.44
CA PHE A 425 -16.55 15.55 1.22
C PHE A 425 -15.77 15.54 2.53
N ILE A 426 -14.68 14.79 2.58
CA ILE A 426 -13.85 14.69 3.78
C ILE A 426 -12.73 15.72 3.68
N LYS A 427 -12.76 16.72 4.55
CA LYS A 427 -11.91 17.92 4.52
C LYS A 427 -10.68 17.73 5.39
N ASP A 428 -10.19 18.74 6.09
CA ASP A 428 -8.93 18.65 6.82
C ASP A 428 -9.08 17.89 8.15
N LYS A 429 -7.95 17.37 8.65
CA LYS A 429 -7.87 16.77 9.98
C LYS A 429 -7.73 17.91 10.98
N VAL A 430 -8.70 18.04 11.87
CA VAL A 430 -8.81 19.14 12.83
C VAL A 430 -8.79 18.68 14.27
N ASP A 431 -8.89 17.38 14.52
CA ASP A 431 -8.92 16.80 15.85
C ASP A 431 -8.16 15.47 15.92
N GLU A 432 -7.86 15.03 17.14
CA GLU A 432 -7.25 13.73 17.41
C GLU A 432 -8.32 12.65 17.62
N PHE A 433 -8.07 11.46 17.07
CA PHE A 433 -8.97 10.33 17.24
C PHE A 433 -8.82 9.70 18.64
N ASN A 434 -9.86 9.81 19.47
CA ASN A 434 -9.93 9.09 20.73
C ASN A 434 -10.29 7.60 20.51
N ALA A 435 -9.26 6.81 20.21
CA ALA A 435 -9.41 5.39 19.90
C ALA A 435 -10.09 4.59 21.03
N GLN A 436 -9.68 4.80 22.28
CA GLN A 436 -10.21 4.05 23.41
C GLN A 436 -11.72 4.28 23.60
N GLU A 437 -12.16 5.54 23.53
CA GLU A 437 -13.59 5.87 23.64
C GLU A 437 -14.41 5.26 22.50
N ALA A 438 -13.92 5.35 21.26
CA ALA A 438 -14.58 4.77 20.09
C ALA A 438 -14.68 3.25 20.14
N GLU A 439 -13.61 2.57 20.58
CA GLU A 439 -13.57 1.12 20.74
C GLU A 439 -14.59 0.65 21.78
N ILE A 440 -14.59 1.25 22.97
CA ILE A 440 -15.55 0.91 24.04
C ILE A 440 -16.99 1.23 23.61
N ALA A 441 -17.22 2.38 22.96
CA ALA A 441 -18.54 2.75 22.47
C ALA A 441 -19.07 1.74 21.43
N SER A 442 -18.21 1.27 20.52
CA SER A 442 -18.58 0.26 19.54
C SER A 442 -18.94 -1.09 20.19
N LEU A 443 -18.12 -1.57 21.15
CA LEU A 443 -18.42 -2.81 21.87
C LEU A 443 -19.75 -2.73 22.62
N LYS A 444 -20.03 -1.61 23.29
CA LYS A 444 -21.32 -1.38 23.97
C LYS A 444 -22.50 -1.40 22.99
N GLU A 445 -22.34 -0.75 21.85
CA GLU A 445 -23.38 -0.75 20.83
C GLU A 445 -23.57 -2.12 20.19
N ALA A 446 -22.52 -2.94 20.04
CA ALA A 446 -22.64 -4.33 19.57
C ALA A 446 -23.57 -5.14 20.47
N VAL A 447 -23.37 -5.08 21.79
CA VAL A 447 -24.22 -5.74 22.79
C VAL A 447 -25.66 -5.21 22.73
N LYS A 448 -25.83 -3.88 22.71
CA LYS A 448 -27.16 -3.25 22.62
C LYS A 448 -27.90 -3.64 21.33
N HIS A 449 -27.21 -3.63 20.18
CA HIS A 449 -27.77 -4.03 18.89
C HIS A 449 -28.22 -5.48 18.91
N ALA A 450 -27.38 -6.39 19.41
CA ALA A 450 -27.68 -7.81 19.50
C ALA A 450 -28.95 -8.10 20.31
N HIS A 451 -29.18 -7.35 21.39
CA HIS A 451 -30.34 -7.49 22.29
C HIS A 451 -31.51 -6.56 21.97
N THR A 452 -31.49 -5.86 20.83
CA THR A 452 -32.61 -5.01 20.42
C THR A 452 -33.86 -5.87 20.17
N ILE A 453 -34.93 -5.56 20.91
CA ILE A 453 -36.24 -6.21 20.76
C ILE A 453 -37.24 -5.21 20.21
N LYS A 454 -37.85 -5.55 19.07
CA LYS A 454 -38.94 -4.78 18.45
C LYS A 454 -40.24 -5.58 18.53
N GLU A 455 -41.33 -4.89 18.83
CA GLU A 455 -42.66 -5.50 18.79
C GLU A 455 -43.01 -5.90 17.35
N ILE A 456 -43.58 -7.11 17.21
CA ILE A 456 -44.11 -7.60 15.94
C ILE A 456 -45.62 -7.35 15.94
N PRO A 457 -46.13 -6.46 15.08
CA PRO A 457 -47.56 -6.16 14.99
C PRO A 457 -48.40 -7.41 14.71
N ALA A 458 -49.51 -7.55 15.43
CA ALA A 458 -50.45 -8.65 15.25
C ALA A 458 -51.17 -8.62 13.89
N ASP A 459 -51.16 -7.46 13.21
CA ASP A 459 -51.75 -7.27 11.87
C ASP A 459 -50.90 -7.86 10.72
N GLY A 460 -49.75 -8.44 11.05
CA GLY A 460 -48.85 -9.06 10.08
C GLY A 460 -48.00 -8.06 9.28
N LYS A 461 -48.00 -6.77 9.65
CA LYS A 461 -47.15 -5.77 9.00
C LYS A 461 -45.68 -6.10 9.21
N TRP A 462 -44.91 -6.07 8.12
CA TRP A 462 -43.47 -6.32 8.18
C TRP A 462 -42.74 -5.25 9.01
N VAL A 463 -41.86 -5.70 9.90
CA VAL A 463 -40.99 -4.87 10.73
C VAL A 463 -39.54 -5.22 10.49
N ARG A 464 -38.66 -4.23 10.36
CA ARG A 464 -37.21 -4.46 10.33
C ARG A 464 -36.71 -4.81 11.73
N LEU A 465 -36.36 -6.08 11.92
CA LEU A 465 -35.75 -6.58 13.14
C LEU A 465 -34.24 -6.45 13.05
N GLU A 466 -33.59 -6.50 14.21
CA GLU A 466 -32.16 -6.29 14.40
C GLU A 466 -31.62 -7.38 15.35
N GLY A 467 -30.29 -7.54 15.36
CA GLY A 467 -29.59 -8.42 16.30
C GLY A 467 -30.09 -9.87 16.26
N LEU A 468 -30.17 -10.49 17.43
CA LEU A 468 -30.61 -11.87 17.60
C LEU A 468 -32.05 -12.08 17.11
N GLN A 469 -32.93 -11.08 17.29
CA GLN A 469 -34.31 -11.14 16.84
C GLN A 469 -34.41 -11.22 15.31
N CYS A 470 -33.51 -10.54 14.59
CA CYS A 470 -33.39 -10.66 13.13
C CYS A 470 -32.93 -12.06 12.72
N TYR A 471 -31.89 -12.58 13.38
CA TYR A 471 -31.39 -13.94 13.12
C TYR A 471 -32.47 -15.00 13.35
N ASP A 472 -33.20 -14.92 14.46
CA ASP A 472 -34.25 -15.87 14.81
C ASP A 472 -35.34 -15.90 13.73
N ARG A 473 -35.70 -14.73 13.17
CA ARG A 473 -36.60 -14.67 12.01
C ARG A 473 -35.99 -15.33 10.78
N TRP A 474 -34.73 -15.03 10.46
CA TRP A 474 -34.09 -15.56 9.25
C TRP A 474 -34.02 -17.09 9.29
N VAL A 475 -33.67 -17.66 10.44
CA VAL A 475 -33.69 -19.10 10.70
C VAL A 475 -35.10 -19.65 10.52
N ASN A 476 -36.09 -19.03 11.18
CA ASN A 476 -37.47 -19.51 11.15
C ASN A 476 -38.08 -19.45 9.75
N ASP A 477 -37.75 -18.45 8.93
CA ASP A 477 -38.25 -18.32 7.58
C ASP A 477 -37.84 -19.51 6.69
N PHE A 478 -36.61 -20.01 6.81
CA PHE A 478 -36.17 -21.21 6.08
C PHE A 478 -36.61 -22.51 6.75
N GLN A 479 -36.76 -22.52 8.07
CA GLN A 479 -37.15 -23.73 8.83
C GLN A 479 -38.64 -24.06 8.70
N SER A 480 -39.51 -23.04 8.76
CA SER A 480 -40.97 -23.22 8.83
C SER A 480 -41.66 -23.26 7.46
N LYS A 481 -40.97 -22.85 6.38
CA LYS A 481 -41.52 -22.74 5.03
C LYS A 481 -40.68 -23.56 4.03
N PRO A 482 -40.94 -24.86 3.87
CA PRO A 482 -40.18 -25.72 2.95
C PRO A 482 -40.19 -25.23 1.50
N ASP A 483 -41.21 -24.48 1.10
CA ASP A 483 -41.42 -23.89 -0.22
C ASP A 483 -40.90 -22.43 -0.34
N LYS A 484 -40.22 -21.89 0.69
CA LYS A 484 -39.58 -20.58 0.60
C LYS A 484 -38.60 -20.55 -0.57
N LYS A 485 -38.67 -19.48 -1.36
CA LYS A 485 -37.67 -19.13 -2.36
C LYS A 485 -36.62 -18.22 -1.72
N ARG A 486 -35.38 -18.32 -2.21
CA ARG A 486 -34.34 -17.33 -1.92
C ARG A 486 -34.79 -15.99 -2.50
N GLU A 487 -34.82 -14.95 -1.67
CA GLU A 487 -35.10 -13.59 -2.11
C GLU A 487 -33.80 -12.78 -2.26
N LEU A 488 -33.86 -11.64 -2.94
CA LEU A 488 -32.71 -10.73 -3.06
C LEU A 488 -32.18 -10.31 -1.68
N GLY A 489 -33.08 -10.10 -0.72
CA GLY A 489 -32.72 -9.78 0.66
C GLY A 489 -31.85 -10.87 1.29
N ASP A 490 -32.15 -12.15 1.05
CA ASP A 490 -31.37 -13.26 1.59
C ASP A 490 -29.93 -13.23 1.07
N SER A 491 -29.75 -13.09 -0.25
CA SER A 491 -28.41 -13.11 -0.87
C SER A 491 -27.59 -11.88 -0.55
N TYR A 492 -28.22 -10.70 -0.54
CA TYR A 492 -27.49 -9.46 -0.27
C TYR A 492 -27.10 -9.35 1.20
N CYS A 493 -28.03 -9.62 2.13
CA CYS A 493 -27.71 -9.68 3.55
C CYS A 493 -26.61 -10.72 3.81
N LEU A 494 -26.68 -11.91 3.20
CA LEU A 494 -25.63 -12.92 3.36
C LEU A 494 -24.27 -12.42 2.86
N ALA A 495 -24.22 -11.82 1.67
CA ALA A 495 -22.98 -11.35 1.07
C ALA A 495 -22.29 -10.29 1.92
N VAL A 496 -23.05 -9.36 2.51
CA VAL A 496 -22.50 -8.33 3.40
C VAL A 496 -22.11 -8.92 4.75
N TYR A 497 -23.07 -9.55 5.46
CA TYR A 497 -22.88 -9.98 6.86
C TYR A 497 -21.77 -11.01 7.03
N ARG A 498 -21.58 -11.93 6.08
CA ARG A 498 -20.46 -12.89 6.16
C ARG A 498 -19.08 -12.21 6.14
N THR A 499 -18.95 -11.08 5.45
CA THR A 499 -17.68 -10.35 5.33
C THR A 499 -17.46 -9.40 6.50
N THR A 500 -18.50 -8.67 6.93
CA THR A 500 -18.40 -7.75 8.07
C THR A 500 -18.24 -8.50 9.39
N HIS A 501 -18.94 -9.62 9.59
CA HIS A 501 -18.80 -10.39 10.83
C HIS A 501 -17.46 -11.14 10.88
N ARG A 502 -16.88 -11.50 9.72
CA ARG A 502 -15.49 -11.97 9.67
C ARG A 502 -14.51 -10.87 10.10
N ALA A 503 -14.77 -9.61 9.71
CA ALA A 503 -13.98 -8.47 10.14
C ALA A 503 -14.07 -8.22 11.66
N ALA A 504 -15.19 -8.55 12.30
CA ALA A 504 -15.33 -8.49 13.77
C ALA A 504 -14.25 -9.30 14.50
N SER A 505 -13.89 -10.48 13.99
CA SER A 505 -12.79 -11.30 14.55
C SER A 505 -11.44 -10.57 14.52
N GLY A 506 -11.10 -9.91 13.41
CA GLY A 506 -9.87 -9.15 13.29
C GLY A 506 -9.85 -7.94 14.21
N PHE A 507 -10.99 -7.25 14.35
CA PHE A 507 -11.11 -6.15 15.30
C PHE A 507 -10.86 -6.61 16.74
N MET A 508 -11.48 -7.72 17.18
CA MET A 508 -11.19 -8.29 18.50
C MET A 508 -9.69 -8.55 18.70
N LYS A 509 -9.01 -9.09 17.67
CA LYS A 509 -7.56 -9.37 17.73
C LYS A 509 -6.72 -8.12 17.88
N GLU A 510 -7.13 -7.02 17.27
CA GLU A 510 -6.45 -5.72 17.43
C GLU A 510 -6.70 -5.09 18.81
N LEU A 511 -7.80 -5.43 19.48
CA LEU A 511 -8.10 -4.97 20.83
C LEU A 511 -7.35 -5.77 21.91
N ILE A 512 -7.05 -7.05 21.69
CA ILE A 512 -6.33 -7.91 22.67
C ILE A 512 -5.08 -7.25 23.27
N PRO A 513 -4.12 -6.71 22.48
CA PRO A 513 -2.94 -6.07 23.06
C PRO A 513 -3.24 -4.74 23.76
N LYS A 514 -4.39 -4.11 23.50
CA LYS A 514 -4.81 -2.85 24.12
C LYS A 514 -5.53 -3.04 25.45
N TYR A 515 -6.23 -4.17 25.60
CA TYR A 515 -7.01 -4.54 26.79
C TYR A 515 -6.61 -5.93 27.30
N PRO A 516 -5.39 -6.08 27.86
CA PRO A 516 -4.88 -7.38 28.32
C PRO A 516 -5.78 -8.04 29.39
N GLU A 517 -6.47 -7.25 30.20
CA GLU A 517 -7.44 -7.68 31.21
C GLU A 517 -8.64 -8.42 30.58
N ALA A 518 -9.03 -8.03 29.36
CA ALA A 518 -10.13 -8.62 28.62
C ALA A 518 -9.69 -9.69 27.60
N LYS A 519 -8.39 -9.99 27.52
CA LYS A 519 -7.78 -10.87 26.50
C LYS A 519 -8.56 -12.15 26.25
N GLU A 520 -8.86 -12.93 27.29
CA GLU A 520 -9.52 -14.24 27.16
C GLU A 520 -10.90 -14.10 26.50
N SER A 521 -11.67 -13.08 26.90
CA SER A 521 -13.01 -12.85 26.36
C SER A 521 -12.94 -12.34 24.92
N LEU A 522 -11.98 -11.47 24.59
CA LEU A 522 -11.76 -10.99 23.22
C LEU A 522 -11.30 -12.13 22.29
N GLU A 523 -10.44 -13.04 22.76
CA GLU A 523 -10.02 -14.25 22.01
C GLU A 523 -11.22 -15.15 21.70
N LYS A 524 -12.05 -15.46 22.70
CA LYS A 524 -13.26 -16.27 22.50
C LYS A 524 -14.29 -15.58 21.58
N ALA A 525 -14.53 -14.29 21.77
CA ALA A 525 -15.40 -13.53 20.88
C ALA A 525 -14.92 -13.62 19.42
N SER A 526 -13.60 -13.49 19.21
CA SER A 526 -12.97 -13.64 17.90
C SER A 526 -13.21 -15.02 17.28
N GLU A 527 -13.04 -16.09 18.05
CA GLU A 527 -13.29 -17.47 17.61
C GLU A 527 -14.76 -17.69 17.22
N TYR A 528 -15.69 -17.18 18.02
CA TYR A 528 -17.12 -17.27 17.71
C TYR A 528 -17.51 -16.50 16.46
N PHE A 529 -16.99 -15.29 16.23
CA PHE A 529 -17.22 -14.57 14.98
C PHE A 529 -16.66 -15.30 13.75
N VAL A 530 -15.50 -15.95 13.87
CA VAL A 530 -14.99 -16.82 12.78
C VAL A 530 -15.94 -17.99 12.52
N ALA A 531 -16.42 -18.64 13.57
CA ALA A 531 -17.33 -19.77 13.46
C ALA A 531 -18.70 -19.36 12.87
N GLU A 532 -19.20 -18.18 13.22
CA GLU A 532 -20.38 -17.57 12.61
C GLU A 532 -20.16 -17.31 11.12
N ALA A 533 -19.12 -16.55 10.76
CA ALA A 533 -18.82 -16.20 9.38
C ALA A 533 -18.59 -17.44 8.50
N ASN A 534 -17.94 -18.49 9.02
CA ASN A 534 -17.78 -19.77 8.34
C ASN A 534 -19.12 -20.49 8.09
N ALA A 535 -20.09 -20.36 9.00
CA ALA A 535 -21.43 -20.92 8.79
C ALA A 535 -22.19 -20.13 7.71
N LEU A 536 -22.06 -18.81 7.70
CA LEU A 536 -22.60 -17.95 6.65
C LEU A 536 -21.93 -18.22 5.28
N ASP A 537 -20.62 -18.43 5.22
CA ASP A 537 -19.94 -18.78 3.96
C ASP A 537 -20.45 -20.10 3.37
N GLN A 538 -20.77 -21.08 4.20
CA GLN A 538 -21.40 -22.31 3.74
C GLN A 538 -22.80 -22.07 3.16
N CYS A 539 -23.54 -21.08 3.68
CA CYS A 539 -24.83 -20.68 3.12
C CYS A 539 -24.72 -20.07 1.71
N ASP A 540 -23.56 -19.57 1.27
CA ASP A 540 -23.42 -18.92 -0.04
C ASP A 540 -23.74 -19.89 -1.19
N SER A 541 -23.35 -21.15 -1.05
CA SER A 541 -23.71 -22.22 -2.01
C SER A 541 -25.20 -22.58 -2.03
N LEU A 542 -25.97 -22.11 -1.04
CA LEU A 542 -27.40 -22.40 -0.88
C LEU A 542 -28.28 -21.19 -1.22
N ILE A 543 -27.95 -20.02 -0.70
CA ILE A 543 -28.76 -18.79 -0.81
C ILE A 543 -27.96 -17.57 -1.30
N GLY A 544 -26.75 -17.77 -1.83
CA GLY A 544 -25.98 -16.72 -2.51
C GLY A 544 -26.55 -16.35 -3.88
N TYR A 545 -25.96 -15.34 -4.53
CA TYR A 545 -26.45 -14.81 -5.80
C TYR A 545 -26.48 -15.83 -6.95
N ASN A 546 -25.58 -16.80 -6.93
CA ASN A 546 -25.41 -17.77 -8.01
C ASN A 546 -26.25 -19.04 -7.82
N THR A 547 -27.14 -19.09 -6.82
CA THR A 547 -27.93 -20.28 -6.51
C THR A 547 -29.32 -20.23 -7.18
N PRO A 548 -29.95 -21.38 -7.47
CA PRO A 548 -31.25 -21.42 -8.14
C PRO A 548 -32.35 -20.66 -7.37
N GLU A 549 -33.21 -19.89 -8.06
CA GLU A 549 -34.24 -19.08 -7.38
C GLU A 549 -35.48 -19.88 -6.93
N GLY A 550 -35.65 -21.11 -7.45
CA GLY A 550 -36.80 -21.96 -7.16
C GLY A 550 -36.86 -22.45 -5.71
N PRO A 551 -38.04 -22.93 -5.24
CA PRO A 551 -38.17 -23.53 -3.92
C PRO A 551 -37.39 -24.85 -3.88
N ASP A 552 -36.75 -25.13 -2.75
CA ASP A 552 -35.97 -26.36 -2.54
C ASP A 552 -35.97 -26.69 -1.03
N ALA A 553 -36.75 -27.70 -0.65
CA ALA A 553 -36.96 -28.05 0.75
C ALA A 553 -35.67 -28.56 1.43
N ASP A 554 -34.84 -29.33 0.73
CA ASP A 554 -33.60 -29.87 1.26
C ASP A 554 -32.57 -28.75 1.46
N ARG A 555 -32.50 -27.84 0.50
CA ARG A 555 -31.67 -26.64 0.60
C ARG A 555 -32.13 -25.75 1.75
N ASN A 556 -33.44 -25.51 1.88
CA ASN A 556 -34.00 -24.69 2.96
C ASN A 556 -33.71 -25.30 4.34
N ALA A 557 -33.83 -26.63 4.49
CA ALA A 557 -33.47 -27.32 5.72
C ALA A 557 -31.97 -27.18 6.07
N LYS A 558 -31.08 -27.28 5.07
CA LYS A 558 -29.63 -27.06 5.25
C LYS A 558 -29.32 -25.61 5.61
N THR A 559 -29.94 -24.65 4.91
CA THR A 559 -29.81 -23.22 5.18
C THR A 559 -30.25 -22.89 6.61
N ALA A 560 -31.42 -23.37 7.05
CA ALA A 560 -31.91 -23.14 8.40
C ALA A 560 -30.94 -23.65 9.47
N LYS A 561 -30.34 -24.84 9.25
CA LYS A 561 -29.33 -25.40 10.17
C LYS A 561 -28.08 -24.51 10.27
N LEU A 562 -27.56 -24.05 9.13
CA LEU A 562 -26.36 -23.21 9.08
C LEU A 562 -26.63 -21.80 9.65
N LEU A 563 -27.78 -21.19 9.32
CA LEU A 563 -28.18 -19.91 9.89
C LEU A 563 -28.38 -20.01 11.41
N LYS A 564 -28.89 -21.14 11.92
CA LYS A 564 -29.00 -21.37 13.36
C LYS A 564 -27.62 -21.45 14.01
N GLN A 565 -26.68 -22.16 13.38
CA GLN A 565 -25.30 -22.21 13.86
C GLN A 565 -24.64 -20.82 13.86
N ALA A 566 -24.85 -20.02 12.80
CA ALA A 566 -24.38 -18.64 12.73
C ALA A 566 -24.97 -17.80 13.88
N ARG A 567 -26.29 -17.84 14.06
CA ARG A 567 -27.01 -17.17 15.14
C ARG A 567 -26.45 -17.52 16.53
N ASP A 568 -26.25 -18.80 16.80
CA ASP A 568 -25.76 -19.26 18.11
C ASP A 568 -24.32 -18.81 18.36
N ASN A 569 -23.46 -18.84 17.33
CA ASN A 569 -22.11 -18.28 17.42
C ASN A 569 -22.11 -16.76 17.60
N TYR A 570 -22.95 -16.02 16.89
CA TYR A 570 -23.13 -14.58 17.09
C TYR A 570 -23.52 -14.28 18.54
N ALA A 571 -24.51 -15.00 19.09
CA ALA A 571 -24.93 -14.84 20.49
C ALA A 571 -23.78 -15.09 21.47
N ASN A 572 -22.98 -16.13 21.25
CA ASN A 572 -21.83 -16.44 22.09
C ASN A 572 -20.74 -15.36 21.99
N ALA A 573 -20.47 -14.85 20.78
CA ALA A 573 -19.53 -13.76 20.58
C ALA A 573 -19.96 -12.49 21.34
N ILE A 574 -21.25 -12.16 21.30
CA ILE A 574 -21.82 -11.01 22.02
C ILE A 574 -21.72 -11.19 23.54
N ASN A 575 -21.97 -12.40 24.06
CA ASN A 575 -21.79 -12.67 25.49
C ASN A 575 -20.34 -12.46 25.92
N GLU A 576 -19.37 -12.88 25.10
CA GLU A 576 -17.95 -12.65 25.38
C GLU A 576 -17.55 -11.18 25.27
N ILE A 577 -18.15 -10.40 24.35
CA ILE A 577 -17.99 -8.93 24.33
C ILE A 577 -18.53 -8.31 25.63
N GLU A 578 -19.67 -8.75 26.13
CA GLU A 578 -20.23 -8.24 27.39
C GLU A 578 -19.28 -8.54 28.59
N GLU A 579 -18.69 -9.74 28.63
CA GLU A 579 -17.66 -10.08 29.63
C GLU A 579 -16.37 -9.26 29.47
N ALA A 580 -15.94 -9.01 28.23
CA ALA A 580 -14.80 -8.13 27.96
C ALA A 580 -15.05 -6.71 28.48
N LEU A 581 -16.23 -6.15 28.23
CA LEU A 581 -16.62 -4.82 28.72
C LEU A 581 -16.59 -4.74 30.25
N LYS A 582 -17.12 -5.75 30.95
CA LYS A 582 -17.09 -5.79 32.43
C LYS A 582 -15.65 -5.72 32.98
N LYS A 583 -14.69 -6.36 32.29
CA LYS A 583 -13.27 -6.36 32.68
C LYS A 583 -12.61 -5.01 32.42
N ILE A 584 -12.83 -4.44 31.24
CA ILE A 584 -12.29 -3.11 30.84
C ILE A 584 -12.80 -2.01 31.78
N GLU A 585 -14.10 -2.00 32.09
CA GLU A 585 -14.70 -1.00 32.97
C GLU A 585 -14.37 -1.24 34.45
N GLY A 586 -14.18 -2.50 34.85
CA GLY A 586 -13.87 -2.90 36.22
C GLY A 586 -12.52 -2.40 36.75
N GLU A 587 -11.51 -2.20 35.89
CA GLU A 587 -10.23 -1.59 36.27
C GLU A 587 -10.26 -0.05 36.32
N SER A 588 -11.31 0.57 35.78
CA SER A 588 -11.41 2.03 35.64
C SER A 588 -11.81 2.79 36.94
N SER A 589 -11.88 2.13 38.10
CA SER A 589 -12.11 2.79 39.41
C SER A 589 -11.60 1.96 40.61
N PRO A 590 -10.88 2.49 41.63
CA PRO A 590 -10.50 3.88 41.91
C PRO A 590 -8.98 4.10 42.14
N ALA A 591 -8.33 4.90 41.29
CA ALA A 591 -6.97 5.43 41.56
C ALA A 591 -6.81 6.95 41.32
N SER A 592 -7.85 7.69 40.93
CA SER A 592 -7.75 9.12 40.63
C SER A 592 -8.67 9.99 41.49
N GLN A 593 -8.50 9.93 42.81
CA GLN A 593 -8.83 11.04 43.72
C GLN A 593 -7.75 11.13 44.80
N ARG A 594 -6.72 11.92 44.52
CA ARG A 594 -5.92 12.66 45.52
C ARG A 594 -5.69 14.06 45.02
#